data_AF-A0A1Y2EYE9-F1
#
_entry.id   AF-A0A1Y2EYE9-F1
#
_cell.length_a   1.000
_cell.length_b   1.000
_cell.length_c   1.000
_cell.angle_alpha   90.00
_cell.angle_beta   90.00
_cell.angle_gamma   90.00
#
_symmetry.space_group_name_H-M   'P 1'
#
loop_
_entity.id
_entity.type
_entity.pdbx_description
1 polymer ?
#
loop_
_entity_poly.entity_id
_entity_poly.type
_entity_poly.pdbx_seq_one_letter_code
_entity_poly.pdbx_strand_id
1 'polypeptide(L)'
;MSAYDYKNKVVVITGGASGMGLCFITHILARGGLVSFGDINTSLSKSLLLQIHATAPRTVSRLLFTRTDIRDARQLDSLMKRTVEVFGRIDLLLCVAGVNVPDSFIPAMGKANGDPSAVEEAPNLLNIQVNLCGTIATVYSSLQHLSSDACIIIIASTTGIYPSSVQPLYSASKHGLIGFARSLAPLLALETANSPIDKGRRIIVLAPSTYLPPKHRHLSPPPPEIPVPASPLFHAPERSSTPPIRTDDGGSGEDLFTKVIGETLGFVEMSTILGTLDRTLKHGKNGNVIEILPDRVAMSSFPETPEKMAEMDAKLRTALCGGQRAPVAVKEEAMDHS
;
A
#
# COMPACT_ATOMS: atom_id res chain seq x y z
N MET A 1 0.22 -17.12 16.87
CA MET A 1 0.27 -15.87 17.67
C MET A 1 -0.99 -15.05 17.37
N SER A 2 -1.56 -14.32 18.34
CA SER A 2 -2.83 -13.59 18.13
C SER A 2 -2.67 -12.41 17.16
N ALA A 3 -3.71 -12.10 16.37
CA ALA A 3 -3.79 -10.97 15.44
C ALA A 3 -3.77 -9.60 16.16
N TYR A 4 -3.46 -8.51 15.44
CA TYR A 4 -3.51 -7.14 15.99
C TYR A 4 -4.96 -6.76 16.34
N ASP A 5 -5.14 -6.09 17.48
CA ASP A 5 -6.47 -5.66 17.93
C ASP A 5 -6.82 -4.31 17.29
N TYR A 6 -7.73 -4.35 16.33
CA TYR A 6 -8.23 -3.16 15.65
C TYR A 6 -9.43 -2.53 16.36
N LYS A 7 -9.94 -3.12 17.45
CA LYS A 7 -11.14 -2.61 18.12
C LYS A 7 -10.97 -1.15 18.49
N ASN A 8 -11.88 -0.32 18.00
CA ASN A 8 -11.90 1.14 18.19
C ASN A 8 -10.67 1.89 17.65
N LYS A 9 -9.81 1.24 16.85
CA LYS A 9 -8.71 1.90 16.15
C LYS A 9 -9.22 2.58 14.88
N VAL A 10 -8.84 3.85 14.70
CA VAL A 10 -9.18 4.65 13.52
C VAL A 10 -8.07 4.56 12.50
N VAL A 11 -8.40 4.03 11.33
CA VAL A 11 -7.46 3.76 10.26
C VAL A 11 -7.80 4.60 9.04
N VAL A 12 -6.84 5.41 8.58
CA VAL A 12 -6.92 6.09 7.29
C VAL A 12 -6.23 5.25 6.23
N ILE A 13 -6.88 5.03 5.08
CA ILE A 13 -6.33 4.27 3.95
C ILE A 13 -6.48 5.08 2.66
N THR A 14 -5.38 5.36 1.97
CA THR A 14 -5.44 5.87 0.59
C THR A 14 -5.40 4.70 -0.40
N GLY A 15 -6.18 4.74 -1.48
CA GLY A 15 -6.24 3.67 -2.48
C GLY A 15 -7.14 2.51 -2.07
N GLY A 16 -8.27 2.81 -1.42
CA GLY A 16 -9.14 1.82 -0.77
C GLY A 16 -10.19 1.15 -1.67
N ALA A 17 -10.40 1.61 -2.90
CA ALA A 17 -11.53 1.15 -3.71
C ALA A 17 -11.37 -0.28 -4.27
N SER A 18 -10.13 -0.77 -4.37
CA SER A 18 -9.79 -2.06 -4.99
C SER A 18 -8.51 -2.67 -4.40
N GLY A 19 -8.20 -3.90 -4.79
CA GLY A 19 -6.91 -4.54 -4.59
C GLY A 19 -6.47 -4.60 -3.13
N MET A 20 -5.19 -4.29 -2.87
CA MET A 20 -4.62 -4.31 -1.51
C MET A 20 -5.37 -3.40 -0.55
N GLY A 21 -5.80 -2.21 -0.99
CA GLY A 21 -6.56 -1.28 -0.16
C GLY A 21 -7.87 -1.88 0.31
N LEU A 22 -8.64 -2.47 -0.61
CA LEU A 22 -9.88 -3.17 -0.27
C LEU A 22 -9.66 -4.35 0.68
N CYS A 23 -8.57 -5.12 0.50
CA CYS A 23 -8.18 -6.17 1.43
C CYS A 23 -7.92 -5.62 2.84
N PHE A 24 -7.19 -4.52 2.97
CA PHE A 24 -6.93 -3.89 4.27
C PHE A 24 -8.23 -3.38 4.92
N ILE A 25 -9.07 -2.66 4.17
CA ILE A 25 -10.38 -2.21 4.66
C ILE A 25 -11.17 -3.40 5.21
N THR A 26 -11.23 -4.48 4.44
CA THR A 26 -11.96 -5.70 4.80
C THR A 26 -11.43 -6.33 6.08
N HIS A 27 -10.11 -6.52 6.16
CA HIS A 27 -9.42 -7.11 7.31
C HIS A 27 -9.64 -6.32 8.60
N ILE A 28 -9.56 -4.99 8.51
CA ILE A 28 -9.70 -4.07 9.66
C ILE A 28 -11.15 -3.99 10.13
N LEU A 29 -12.11 -3.86 9.21
CA LEU A 29 -13.53 -3.82 9.55
C LEU A 29 -13.99 -5.12 10.21
N ALA A 30 -13.54 -6.28 9.71
CA ALA A 30 -13.85 -7.59 10.29
C ALA A 30 -13.35 -7.71 11.75
N ARG A 31 -12.29 -6.98 12.11
CA ARG A 31 -11.66 -6.98 13.44
C ARG A 31 -12.07 -5.80 14.33
N GLY A 32 -13.17 -5.13 14.00
CA GLY A 32 -13.74 -4.08 14.86
C GLY A 32 -13.13 -2.68 14.69
N GLY A 33 -12.29 -2.47 13.68
CA GLY A 33 -11.73 -1.15 13.36
C GLY A 33 -12.72 -0.18 12.74
N LEU A 34 -12.36 1.10 12.79
CA LEU A 34 -13.01 2.21 12.12
C LEU A 34 -12.11 2.61 10.94
N VAL A 35 -12.67 2.70 9.74
CA VAL A 35 -11.91 2.94 8.52
C VAL A 35 -12.42 4.21 7.84
N SER A 36 -11.52 5.14 7.57
CA SER A 36 -11.74 6.23 6.63
C SER A 36 -10.84 6.01 5.43
N PHE A 37 -11.37 6.00 4.21
CA PHE A 37 -10.57 5.75 3.02
C PHE A 37 -10.76 6.82 1.96
N GLY A 38 -9.65 7.10 1.28
CA GLY A 38 -9.57 7.98 0.12
C GLY A 38 -9.28 7.21 -1.14
N ASP A 39 -9.99 7.52 -2.22
CA ASP A 39 -9.72 6.97 -3.55
C ASP A 39 -10.20 7.94 -4.64
N ILE A 40 -9.56 7.92 -5.82
CA ILE A 40 -9.97 8.71 -6.97
C ILE A 40 -11.18 8.07 -7.68
N ASN A 41 -11.34 6.75 -7.59
CA ASN A 41 -12.44 6.01 -8.19
C ASN A 41 -13.70 6.08 -7.32
N THR A 42 -14.49 7.13 -7.52
CA THR A 42 -15.75 7.35 -6.80
C THR A 42 -16.78 6.26 -7.03
N SER A 43 -16.83 5.68 -8.23
CA SER A 43 -17.86 4.69 -8.58
C SER A 43 -17.64 3.39 -7.80
N LEU A 44 -16.42 2.84 -7.82
CA LEU A 44 -16.07 1.63 -7.05
C LEU A 44 -16.21 1.86 -5.53
N SER A 45 -15.88 3.07 -5.06
CA SER A 45 -15.98 3.44 -3.65
C SER A 45 -17.43 3.54 -3.17
N LYS A 46 -18.31 4.19 -3.95
CA LYS A 46 -19.75 4.25 -3.65
C LYS A 46 -20.40 2.86 -3.71
N SER A 47 -20.04 2.05 -4.71
CA SER A 47 -20.50 0.66 -4.80
C SER A 47 -20.07 -0.16 -3.58
N LEU A 48 -18.85 0.03 -3.05
CA LEU A 48 -18.41 -0.61 -1.80
C LEU A 48 -19.30 -0.24 -0.62
N LEU A 49 -19.57 1.06 -0.43
CA LEU A 49 -20.42 1.54 0.65
C LEU A 49 -21.84 0.98 0.55
N LEU A 50 -22.45 1.01 -0.64
CA LEU A 50 -23.80 0.48 -0.87
C LEU A 50 -23.87 -1.02 -0.59
N GLN A 51 -22.87 -1.78 -1.03
CA GLN A 51 -22.78 -3.21 -0.78
C GLN A 51 -22.71 -3.51 0.73
N ILE A 52 -21.80 -2.85 1.45
CA ILE A 52 -21.66 -3.03 2.90
C ILE A 52 -22.92 -2.55 3.64
N HIS A 53 -23.56 -1.46 3.19
CA HIS A 53 -24.80 -0.97 3.78
C HIS A 53 -25.93 -2.02 3.67
N ALA A 54 -26.08 -2.65 2.50
CA ALA A 54 -27.14 -3.61 2.24
C ALA A 54 -27.00 -4.91 3.04
N THR A 55 -25.77 -5.35 3.30
CA THR A 55 -25.50 -6.71 3.82
C THR A 55 -24.96 -6.71 5.25
N ALA A 56 -24.31 -5.63 5.66
CA ALA A 56 -23.74 -5.44 7.00
C ALA A 56 -24.01 -4.00 7.47
N PRO A 57 -25.28 -3.59 7.68
CA PRO A 57 -25.65 -2.20 7.98
C PRO A 57 -25.02 -1.65 9.28
N ARG A 58 -24.61 -2.52 10.22
CA ARG A 58 -23.87 -2.10 11.42
C ARG A 58 -22.37 -1.85 11.16
N THR A 59 -21.82 -2.39 10.07
CA THR A 59 -20.43 -2.21 9.66
C THR A 59 -20.26 -0.94 8.85
N VAL A 60 -21.26 -0.52 8.08
CA VAL A 60 -21.17 0.69 7.25
C VAL A 60 -20.92 1.96 8.06
N SER A 61 -21.42 2.04 9.30
CA SER A 61 -21.15 3.18 10.20
C SER A 61 -19.69 3.30 10.64
N ARG A 62 -18.90 2.23 10.43
CA ARG A 62 -17.46 2.19 10.69
C ARG A 62 -16.63 2.42 9.43
N LEU A 63 -17.27 2.74 8.30
CA LEU A 63 -16.60 2.97 7.03
C LEU A 63 -16.97 4.34 6.46
N LEU A 64 -15.97 5.21 6.30
CA LEU A 64 -16.10 6.55 5.74
C LEU A 64 -15.33 6.64 4.42
N PHE A 65 -15.96 7.24 3.40
CA PHE A 65 -15.33 7.52 2.12
C PHE A 65 -15.20 9.03 1.89
N THR A 66 -14.02 9.45 1.41
CA THR A 66 -13.77 10.79 0.87
C THR A 66 -13.06 10.66 -0.47
N ARG A 67 -13.65 11.17 -1.56
CA ARG A 67 -12.94 11.20 -2.86
C ARG A 67 -11.61 11.91 -2.68
N THR A 68 -10.52 11.22 -3.03
CA THR A 68 -9.16 11.71 -2.78
C THR A 68 -8.23 11.32 -3.92
N ASP A 69 -7.75 12.31 -4.67
CA ASP A 69 -6.49 12.21 -5.41
C ASP A 69 -5.35 12.61 -4.48
N ILE A 70 -4.42 11.68 -4.20
CA ILE A 70 -3.29 11.91 -3.30
C ILE A 70 -2.28 12.95 -3.82
N ARG A 71 -2.42 13.38 -5.07
CA ARG A 71 -1.63 14.49 -5.65
C ARG A 71 -2.23 15.86 -5.33
N ASP A 72 -3.46 15.92 -4.81
CA ASP A 72 -4.15 17.16 -4.44
C ASP A 72 -4.15 17.34 -2.92
N ALA A 73 -3.34 18.29 -2.44
CA ALA A 73 -3.21 18.59 -1.01
C ALA A 73 -4.54 18.97 -0.34
N ARG A 74 -5.48 19.61 -1.07
CA ARG A 74 -6.79 19.99 -0.51
C ARG A 74 -7.68 18.78 -0.30
N GLN A 75 -7.60 17.80 -1.21
CA GLN A 75 -8.36 16.55 -1.06
C GLN A 75 -7.79 15.70 0.07
N LEU A 76 -6.46 15.67 0.24
CA LEU A 76 -5.82 15.04 1.40
C LEU A 76 -6.24 15.70 2.72
N ASP A 77 -6.21 17.03 2.80
CA ASP A 77 -6.67 17.77 3.98
C ASP A 77 -8.14 17.46 4.30
N SER A 78 -9.00 17.41 3.29
CA SER A 78 -10.41 17.02 3.44
C SER A 78 -10.56 15.59 3.97
N LEU A 79 -9.78 14.63 3.46
CA LEU A 79 -9.77 13.25 3.97
C LEU A 79 -9.41 13.21 5.46
N MET A 80 -8.35 13.91 5.87
CA MET A 80 -7.90 13.91 7.27
C MET A 80 -8.90 14.60 8.19
N LYS A 81 -9.39 15.79 7.82
CA LYS A 81 -10.38 16.55 8.59
C LYS A 81 -11.67 15.77 8.78
N ARG A 82 -12.25 15.23 7.70
CA ARG A 82 -13.47 14.41 7.80
C ARG A 82 -13.26 13.17 8.66
N THR A 83 -12.07 12.56 8.62
CA THR A 83 -11.75 11.44 9.50
C THR A 83 -11.78 11.86 10.97
N VAL A 84 -11.14 12.97 11.32
CA VAL A 84 -11.10 13.46 12.70
C VAL A 84 -12.49 13.95 13.15
N GLU A 85 -13.25 14.61 12.29
CA GLU A 85 -14.63 15.04 12.57
C GLU A 85 -15.54 13.85 12.93
N VAL A 86 -15.42 12.73 12.21
CA VAL A 86 -16.31 11.57 12.38
C VAL A 86 -15.80 10.58 13.42
N PHE A 87 -14.49 10.34 13.48
CA PHE A 87 -13.88 9.29 14.31
C PHE A 87 -12.93 9.83 15.41
N GLY A 88 -12.68 11.14 15.45
CA GLY A 88 -11.99 11.84 16.54
C GLY A 88 -10.47 11.87 16.48
N ARG A 89 -9.81 10.91 15.82
CA ARG A 89 -8.34 10.81 15.73
C ARG A 89 -7.89 9.93 14.56
N ILE A 90 -6.59 9.81 14.33
CA ILE A 90 -6.00 8.83 13.40
C ILE A 90 -4.97 7.99 14.18
N ASP A 91 -5.28 6.70 14.39
CA ASP A 91 -4.36 5.76 15.05
C ASP A 91 -3.41 5.09 14.05
N LEU A 92 -3.89 4.83 12.82
CA LEU A 92 -3.13 4.17 11.77
C LEU A 92 -3.31 4.91 10.45
N LEU A 93 -2.22 5.13 9.72
CA LEU A 93 -2.25 5.63 8.34
C LEU A 93 -1.64 4.58 7.42
N LEU A 94 -2.41 4.06 6.48
CA LEU A 94 -1.95 3.11 5.45
C LEU A 94 -1.90 3.83 4.09
N CYS A 95 -0.68 4.12 3.63
CA CYS A 95 -0.41 4.69 2.31
C CYS A 95 -0.33 3.58 1.26
N VAL A 96 -1.48 3.21 0.69
CA VAL A 96 -1.61 2.08 -0.27
C VAL A 96 -1.78 2.55 -1.71
N ALA A 97 -2.30 3.75 -1.93
CA ALA A 97 -2.52 4.30 -3.27
C ALA A 97 -1.23 4.32 -4.07
N GLY A 98 -1.30 3.78 -5.28
CA GLY A 98 -0.16 3.72 -6.18
C GLY A 98 -0.59 3.26 -7.56
N VAL A 99 0.25 3.56 -8.53
CA VAL A 99 0.14 3.12 -9.92
C VAL A 99 1.41 2.38 -10.31
N ASN A 100 1.28 1.50 -11.29
CA ASN A 100 2.41 0.93 -12.00
C ASN A 100 2.11 1.09 -13.49
N VAL A 101 2.43 2.27 -14.03
CA VAL A 101 2.28 2.54 -15.46
C VAL A 101 3.55 2.20 -16.22
N PRO A 102 3.48 1.84 -17.51
CA PRO A 102 4.66 1.58 -18.32
C PRO A 102 5.65 2.74 -18.27
N ASP A 103 6.92 2.42 -17.99
CA ASP A 103 8.00 3.40 -17.98
C ASP A 103 8.55 3.56 -19.40
N SER A 104 8.40 4.75 -19.98
CA SER A 104 8.95 5.07 -21.30
C SER A 104 10.31 5.76 -21.19
N PHE A 105 11.23 5.15 -20.43
CA PHE A 105 12.54 5.75 -20.18
C PHE A 105 13.56 5.45 -21.29
N ILE A 106 13.24 4.49 -22.18
CA ILE A 106 14.02 4.21 -23.40
C ILE A 106 13.11 4.54 -24.61
N PRO A 107 13.29 5.71 -25.25
CA PRO A 107 12.44 6.17 -26.36
C PRO A 107 12.34 5.19 -27.53
N ALA A 108 13.31 4.29 -27.70
CA ALA A 108 13.36 3.32 -28.79
C ALA A 108 12.54 2.04 -28.58
N MET A 109 12.14 1.70 -27.35
CA MET A 109 11.31 0.50 -27.05
C MET A 109 9.80 0.80 -27.01
N GLY A 110 9.42 2.08 -27.03
CA GLY A 110 8.03 2.55 -26.97
C GLY A 110 7.36 2.80 -28.33
N LYS A 111 7.96 2.38 -29.46
CA LYS A 111 7.31 2.50 -30.78
C LYS A 111 6.27 1.40 -30.97
N ALA A 112 5.12 1.56 -30.33
CA ALA A 112 3.98 0.66 -30.53
C ALA A 112 3.50 0.62 -31.99
N ASN A 113 3.80 1.65 -32.81
CA ASN A 113 3.21 1.77 -34.16
C ASN A 113 4.23 2.06 -35.28
N GLY A 114 5.53 1.88 -35.05
CA GLY A 114 6.54 2.04 -36.12
C GLY A 114 6.70 3.47 -36.67
N ASP A 115 5.98 4.46 -36.15
CA ASP A 115 6.11 5.86 -36.56
C ASP A 115 7.42 6.46 -36.02
N PRO A 116 8.37 6.84 -36.90
CA PRO A 116 9.61 7.47 -36.48
C PRO A 116 9.44 8.89 -35.94
N SER A 117 8.28 9.52 -36.13
CA SER A 117 8.00 10.92 -35.78
C SER A 117 7.34 11.12 -34.41
N ALA A 118 6.82 10.05 -33.78
CA ALA A 118 6.28 10.10 -32.43
C ALA A 118 7.42 10.12 -31.40
N VAL A 119 7.94 11.31 -31.12
CA VAL A 119 8.81 11.55 -29.96
C VAL A 119 7.89 11.80 -28.77
N GLU A 120 7.97 10.97 -27.73
CA GLU A 120 7.40 11.37 -26.44
C GLU A 120 8.24 12.55 -25.93
N GLU A 121 7.65 13.74 -25.87
CA GLU A 121 8.38 14.99 -25.57
C GLU A 121 9.03 14.98 -24.17
N ALA A 122 8.51 14.15 -23.26
CA ALA A 122 9.01 13.98 -21.90
C ALA A 122 8.67 12.58 -21.34
N PRO A 123 9.46 12.05 -20.39
CA PRO A 123 9.16 10.79 -19.74
C PRO A 123 7.86 10.88 -18.92
N ASN A 124 7.05 9.81 -18.93
CA ASN A 124 5.87 9.70 -18.08
C ASN A 124 6.25 9.59 -16.59
N LEU A 125 6.15 10.69 -15.85
CA LEU A 125 6.52 10.76 -14.43
C LEU A 125 5.40 10.33 -13.47
N LEU A 126 4.31 9.72 -13.96
CA LEU A 126 3.15 9.43 -13.12
C LEU A 126 3.49 8.48 -11.96
N ASN A 127 4.38 7.50 -12.17
CA ASN A 127 4.89 6.63 -11.09
C ASN A 127 5.56 7.45 -9.97
N ILE A 128 6.33 8.49 -10.30
CA ILE A 128 6.95 9.38 -9.31
C ILE A 128 5.91 10.27 -8.63
N GLN A 129 5.05 10.91 -9.43
CA GLN A 129 4.05 11.87 -8.93
C GLN A 129 3.04 11.23 -7.98
N VAL A 130 2.53 10.05 -8.32
CA VAL A 130 1.54 9.34 -7.49
C VAL A 130 2.24 8.60 -6.36
N ASN A 131 3.17 7.69 -6.66
CA ASN A 131 3.67 6.75 -5.66
C ASN A 131 4.57 7.45 -4.63
N LEU A 132 5.45 8.34 -5.07
CA LEU A 132 6.40 9.03 -4.18
C LEU A 132 5.80 10.34 -3.66
N CYS A 133 5.55 11.31 -4.54
CA CYS A 133 5.11 12.64 -4.11
C CYS A 133 3.75 12.59 -3.42
N GLY A 134 2.79 11.83 -3.96
CA GLY A 134 1.46 11.67 -3.36
C GLY A 134 1.50 11.00 -1.98
N THR A 135 2.35 9.99 -1.78
CA THR A 135 2.54 9.36 -0.46
C THR A 135 3.18 10.33 0.54
N ILE A 136 4.20 11.09 0.12
CA ILE A 136 4.82 12.11 0.97
C ILE A 136 3.78 13.15 1.38
N ALA A 137 2.95 13.63 0.44
CA ALA A 137 1.88 14.57 0.71
C ALA A 137 0.83 13.98 1.67
N THR A 138 0.48 12.69 1.49
CA THR A 138 -0.43 11.98 2.38
C THR A 138 0.08 11.93 3.82
N VAL A 139 1.35 11.56 3.99
CA VAL A 139 1.99 11.53 5.31
C VAL A 139 1.99 12.92 5.91
N TYR A 140 2.45 13.94 5.16
CA TYR A 140 2.53 15.32 5.61
C TYR A 140 1.17 15.84 6.10
N SER A 141 0.11 15.70 5.29
CA SER A 141 -1.24 16.16 5.65
C SER A 141 -1.81 15.44 6.87
N SER A 142 -1.33 14.24 7.21
CA SER A 142 -1.81 13.50 8.37
C SER A 142 -1.17 13.92 9.69
N LEU A 143 0.04 14.48 9.69
CA LEU A 143 0.90 14.58 10.90
C LEU A 143 0.22 15.27 12.09
N GLN A 144 -0.52 16.35 11.84
CA GLN A 144 -1.23 17.10 12.88
C GLN A 144 -2.46 16.36 13.46
N HIS A 145 -2.93 15.32 12.77
CA HIS A 145 -4.13 14.55 13.10
C HIS A 145 -3.82 13.16 13.68
N LEU A 146 -2.56 12.73 13.60
CA LEU A 146 -2.10 11.45 14.15
C LEU A 146 -2.16 11.46 15.67
N SER A 147 -2.60 10.35 16.27
CA SER A 147 -2.42 10.12 17.71
C SER A 147 -0.93 10.12 18.08
N SER A 148 -0.64 10.22 19.39
CA SER A 148 0.74 10.21 19.90
C SER A 148 1.45 8.87 19.71
N ASP A 149 0.68 7.77 19.62
CA ASP A 149 1.13 6.40 19.41
C ASP A 149 0.87 5.89 17.98
N ALA A 150 0.53 6.79 17.05
CA ALA A 150 0.09 6.41 15.72
C ALA A 150 1.17 5.65 14.93
N CYS A 151 0.74 4.75 14.04
CA CYS A 151 1.64 4.05 13.12
C CYS A 151 1.30 4.37 11.67
N ILE A 152 2.30 4.83 10.93
CA ILE A 152 2.26 5.03 9.48
C ILE A 152 2.81 3.77 8.81
N ILE A 153 2.05 3.21 7.88
CA ILE A 153 2.43 2.07 7.05
C ILE A 153 2.50 2.52 5.60
N ILE A 154 3.67 2.39 4.99
CA ILE A 154 3.87 2.67 3.56
C ILE A 154 3.98 1.36 2.79
N ILE A 155 3.22 1.24 1.71
CA ILE A 155 3.33 0.11 0.78
C ILE A 155 4.35 0.44 -0.31
N ALA A 156 5.57 -0.06 -0.13
CA ALA A 156 6.62 0.03 -1.12
C ALA A 156 6.54 -1.16 -2.11
N SER A 157 7.67 -1.80 -2.37
CA SER A 157 7.82 -3.01 -3.17
C SER A 157 9.26 -3.50 -2.97
N THR A 158 9.53 -4.78 -3.25
CA THR A 158 10.92 -5.25 -3.40
C THR A 158 11.68 -4.55 -4.53
N THR A 159 10.99 -4.00 -5.54
CA THR A 159 11.59 -3.08 -6.53
C THR A 159 12.07 -1.74 -5.94
N GLY A 160 11.70 -1.46 -4.69
CA GLY A 160 12.25 -0.37 -3.87
C GLY A 160 13.54 -0.74 -3.12
N ILE A 161 13.95 -2.01 -3.18
CA ILE A 161 15.13 -2.54 -2.49
C ILE A 161 16.14 -3.05 -3.52
N TYR A 162 15.65 -3.75 -4.54
CA TYR A 162 16.41 -4.26 -5.66
C TYR A 162 15.99 -3.51 -6.93
N PRO A 163 16.91 -3.18 -7.84
CA PRO A 163 16.55 -2.47 -9.07
C PRO A 163 15.73 -3.37 -10.01
N SER A 164 14.78 -2.78 -10.73
CA SER A 164 14.08 -3.41 -11.86
C SER A 164 14.38 -2.65 -13.15
N SER A 165 15.11 -3.28 -14.07
CA SER A 165 15.52 -2.66 -15.34
C SER A 165 14.35 -2.40 -16.30
N VAL A 166 13.24 -3.12 -16.13
CA VAL A 166 12.03 -2.94 -16.95
C VAL A 166 11.13 -1.80 -16.48
N GLN A 167 11.37 -1.29 -15.26
CA GLN A 167 10.52 -0.31 -14.59
C GLN A 167 11.38 0.67 -13.75
N PRO A 168 12.25 1.49 -14.38
CA PRO A 168 13.16 2.39 -13.67
C PRO A 168 12.47 3.51 -12.85
N LEU A 169 11.39 4.13 -13.34
CA LEU A 169 10.68 5.20 -12.63
C LEU A 169 9.81 4.63 -11.51
N TYR A 170 9.18 3.47 -11.72
CA TYR A 170 8.50 2.76 -10.63
C TYR A 170 9.51 2.37 -9.53
N SER A 171 10.65 1.78 -9.91
CA SER A 171 11.73 1.42 -8.97
C SER A 171 12.24 2.64 -8.21
N ALA A 172 12.47 3.77 -8.90
CA ALA A 172 12.88 5.02 -8.27
C ALA A 172 11.83 5.52 -7.28
N SER A 173 10.54 5.47 -7.63
CA SER A 173 9.45 5.87 -6.73
C SER A 173 9.43 5.02 -5.45
N LYS A 174 9.61 3.69 -5.57
CA LYS A 174 9.57 2.75 -4.45
C LYS A 174 10.84 2.78 -3.59
N HIS A 175 12.00 3.05 -4.18
CA HIS A 175 13.23 3.34 -3.44
C HIS A 175 13.10 4.66 -2.66
N GLY A 176 12.54 5.68 -3.30
CA GLY A 176 12.27 6.98 -2.68
C GLY A 176 11.39 6.86 -1.43
N LEU A 177 10.37 6.00 -1.47
CA LEU A 177 9.51 5.72 -0.31
C LEU A 177 10.30 5.13 0.88
N ILE A 178 11.22 4.21 0.61
CA ILE A 178 12.06 3.61 1.65
C ILE A 178 13.03 4.64 2.23
N GLY A 179 13.68 5.44 1.37
CA GLY A 179 14.56 6.53 1.82
C GLY A 179 13.82 7.57 2.66
N PHE A 180 12.63 7.97 2.20
CA PHE A 180 11.74 8.88 2.91
C PHE A 180 11.34 8.33 4.29
N ALA A 181 10.86 7.09 4.37
CA ALA A 181 10.43 6.49 5.62
C ALA A 181 11.57 6.39 6.65
N ARG A 182 12.76 5.95 6.21
CA ARG A 182 13.95 5.86 7.07
C ARG A 182 14.40 7.22 7.58
N SER A 183 14.29 8.26 6.75
CA SER A 183 14.67 9.63 7.12
C SER A 183 13.66 10.28 8.06
N LEU A 184 12.37 9.95 7.92
CA LEU A 184 11.30 10.50 8.76
C LEU A 184 11.19 9.80 10.12
N ALA A 185 11.50 8.50 10.20
CA ALA A 185 11.42 7.71 11.43
C ALA A 185 12.09 8.36 12.67
N PRO A 186 13.35 8.85 12.63
CA PRO A 186 13.96 9.50 13.78
C PRO A 186 13.25 10.81 14.17
N LEU A 187 12.71 11.56 13.20
CA LEU A 187 11.98 12.81 13.48
C LEU A 187 10.67 12.52 14.22
N LEU A 188 9.93 11.49 13.81
CA LEU A 188 8.71 11.05 14.50
C LEU A 188 8.98 10.59 15.94
N ALA A 189 10.16 10.00 16.20
CA ALA A 189 10.57 9.61 17.54
C ALA A 189 10.89 10.82 18.44
N LEU A 190 11.53 11.86 17.89
CA LEU A 190 11.89 13.08 18.62
C LEU A 190 10.67 13.92 19.02
N GLU A 191 9.64 13.98 18.17
CA GLU A 191 8.38 14.67 18.50
C GLU A 191 7.70 14.07 19.76
N THR A 192 8.02 12.81 20.06
CA THR A 192 7.49 12.07 21.20
C THR A 192 8.44 11.95 22.38
N ALA A 193 9.52 12.75 22.47
CA ALA A 193 10.61 12.61 23.45
C ALA A 193 10.22 12.66 24.96
N ASN A 194 8.96 12.94 25.30
CA ASN A 194 8.40 12.79 26.67
C ASN A 194 7.70 11.43 26.89
N SER A 195 7.68 10.56 25.89
CA SER A 195 7.17 9.19 25.89
C SER A 195 8.35 8.25 25.63
N PRO A 196 8.44 7.07 26.26
CA PRO A 196 9.54 6.15 25.97
C PRO A 196 9.58 5.81 24.47
N ILE A 197 10.78 5.55 23.94
CA ILE A 197 11.10 5.41 22.49
C ILE A 197 10.21 4.36 21.78
N ASP A 198 9.58 3.47 22.53
CA ASP A 198 8.65 2.43 22.10
C ASP A 198 7.16 2.84 22.07
N LYS A 199 6.80 4.03 22.58
CA LYS A 199 5.43 4.56 22.69
C LYS A 199 5.18 5.83 21.87
N GLY A 200 6.08 6.13 20.94
CA GLY A 200 5.97 7.26 20.02
C GLY A 200 5.31 6.91 18.68
N ARG A 201 5.12 7.93 17.84
CA ARG A 201 4.68 7.72 16.45
C ARG A 201 5.72 6.88 15.70
N ARG A 202 5.25 5.90 14.95
CA ARG A 202 6.11 5.00 14.17
C ARG A 202 5.80 5.12 12.67
N ILE A 203 6.80 4.85 11.86
CA ILE A 203 6.67 4.64 10.43
C ILE A 203 7.30 3.30 10.04
N ILE A 204 6.60 2.50 9.27
CA ILE A 204 7.05 1.17 8.85
C ILE A 204 6.74 1.00 7.37
N VAL A 205 7.64 0.35 6.64
CA VAL A 205 7.47 0.06 5.22
C VAL A 205 7.24 -1.43 5.02
N LEU A 206 6.16 -1.78 4.33
CA LEU A 206 5.98 -3.13 3.81
C LEU A 206 6.44 -3.13 2.35
N ALA A 207 7.28 -4.08 1.98
CA ALA A 207 7.82 -4.25 0.63
C ALA A 207 7.41 -5.62 0.06
N PRO A 208 6.16 -5.78 -0.41
CA PRO A 208 5.73 -6.99 -1.10
C PRO A 208 6.50 -7.22 -2.39
N SER A 209 6.73 -8.49 -2.70
CA SER A 209 7.35 -8.94 -3.95
C SER A 209 6.41 -9.82 -4.73
N THR A 210 6.33 -9.68 -6.05
CA THR A 210 5.72 -10.70 -6.91
C THR A 210 6.71 -11.76 -7.37
N TYR A 211 7.99 -11.64 -6.99
CA TYR A 211 9.07 -12.52 -7.41
C TYR A 211 9.97 -12.88 -6.22
N LEU A 212 10.55 -14.08 -6.21
CA LEU A 212 11.62 -14.38 -5.27
C LEU A 212 12.92 -13.83 -5.84
N PRO A 213 13.49 -12.73 -5.28
CA PRO A 213 14.80 -12.25 -5.71
C PRO A 213 15.79 -13.41 -5.64
N PRO A 214 16.67 -13.57 -6.65
CA PRO A 214 17.50 -14.75 -6.73
C PRO A 214 18.43 -14.75 -5.51
N LYS A 215 18.15 -15.63 -4.55
CA LYS A 215 19.04 -15.87 -3.43
C LYS A 215 20.37 -16.36 -4.02
N HIS A 216 21.41 -15.55 -3.91
CA HIS A 216 22.81 -15.96 -4.11
C HIS A 216 23.13 -16.60 -5.47
N ARG A 217 22.81 -15.94 -6.59
CA ARG A 217 23.56 -16.17 -7.83
C ARG A 217 24.29 -14.88 -8.15
N HIS A 218 25.62 -14.96 -8.13
CA HIS A 218 26.58 -13.90 -8.43
C HIS A 218 25.93 -12.71 -9.15
N LEU A 219 25.74 -11.61 -8.41
CA LEU A 219 25.56 -10.31 -9.04
C LEU A 219 26.70 -10.20 -10.05
N SER A 220 26.38 -9.93 -11.32
CA SER A 220 27.38 -9.48 -12.28
C SER A 220 28.29 -8.47 -11.58
N PRO A 221 29.62 -8.51 -11.80
CA PRO A 221 30.52 -7.60 -11.13
C PRO A 221 29.98 -6.16 -11.27
N PRO A 222 30.08 -5.35 -10.22
CA PRO A 222 29.64 -3.96 -10.29
C PRO A 222 30.25 -3.33 -11.55
N PRO A 223 29.51 -2.44 -12.25
CA PRO A 223 30.08 -1.71 -13.37
C PRO A 223 31.41 -1.08 -12.92
N PRO A 224 32.44 -1.04 -13.79
CA PRO A 224 33.74 -0.52 -13.41
C PRO A 224 33.58 0.86 -12.76
N GLU A 225 34.21 1.04 -11.59
CA GLU A 225 34.12 2.28 -10.83
C GLU A 225 34.52 3.46 -11.73
N ILE A 226 33.59 4.36 -11.96
CA ILE A 226 33.92 5.69 -12.46
C ILE A 226 34.48 6.44 -11.24
N PRO A 227 35.72 6.96 -11.28
CA PRO A 227 36.31 7.64 -10.13
C PRO A 227 35.45 8.83 -9.73
N VAL A 228 34.79 8.74 -8.57
CA VAL A 228 34.09 9.88 -7.96
C VAL A 228 35.12 10.61 -7.11
N PRO A 229 35.36 11.92 -7.31
CA PRO A 229 36.27 12.67 -6.45
C PRO A 229 35.76 12.62 -5.00
N ALA A 230 36.65 12.26 -4.08
CA ALA A 230 36.35 12.11 -2.66
C ALA A 230 35.82 13.43 -2.08
N SER A 231 34.52 13.49 -1.78
CA SER A 231 33.93 14.60 -1.02
C SER A 231 33.94 14.26 0.46
N PRO A 232 34.51 15.09 1.35
CA PRO A 232 34.75 14.75 2.76
C PRO A 232 33.50 14.81 3.66
N LEU A 233 32.29 14.94 3.11
CA LEU A 233 31.12 15.38 3.90
C LEU A 233 30.14 14.30 4.38
N PHE A 234 30.30 13.02 4.03
CA PHE A 234 29.34 12.00 4.47
C PHE A 234 30.01 10.66 4.81
N HIS A 235 30.14 10.37 6.10
CA HIS A 235 30.26 8.98 6.55
C HIS A 235 28.88 8.32 6.46
N ALA A 236 28.74 7.35 5.55
CA ALA A 236 27.55 6.51 5.47
C ALA A 236 27.51 5.57 6.70
N PRO A 237 26.39 5.47 7.44
CA PRO A 237 26.26 4.49 8.51
C PRO A 237 26.13 3.08 7.93
N GLU A 238 26.67 2.11 8.66
CA GLU A 238 26.69 0.69 8.29
C GLU A 238 25.27 0.14 8.04
N ARG A 239 25.12 -0.66 6.99
CA ARG A 239 23.88 -1.37 6.65
C ARG A 239 23.56 -2.38 7.76
N SER A 240 22.48 -2.16 8.52
CA SER A 240 21.92 -3.22 9.36
C SER A 240 21.18 -4.24 8.50
N SER A 241 21.79 -5.40 8.26
CA SER A 241 21.11 -6.53 7.62
C SER A 241 20.36 -7.35 8.66
N THR A 242 19.07 -7.07 8.86
CA THR A 242 18.18 -8.04 9.50
C THR A 242 17.86 -9.18 8.52
N PRO A 243 18.03 -10.46 8.90
CA PRO A 243 17.75 -11.58 8.02
C PRO A 243 16.24 -11.72 7.72
N PRO A 244 15.87 -12.27 6.54
CA PRO A 244 14.47 -12.51 6.20
C PRO A 244 13.84 -13.54 7.15
N ILE A 245 12.67 -13.22 7.68
CA ILE A 245 11.89 -14.08 8.58
C ILE A 245 11.17 -15.15 7.73
N ARG A 246 11.45 -16.44 8.00
CA ARG A 246 10.68 -17.58 7.47
C ARG A 246 9.46 -17.85 8.36
N THR A 247 8.30 -18.05 7.76
CA THR A 247 7.08 -18.51 8.44
C THR A 247 6.89 -20.00 8.17
N ASP A 248 6.96 -20.81 9.24
CA ASP A 248 6.37 -22.15 9.28
C ASP A 248 5.02 -22.02 10.01
N ASP A 249 3.94 -22.30 9.30
CA ASP A 249 2.58 -22.10 9.80
C ASP A 249 2.04 -23.40 10.42
N GLY A 250 2.16 -23.51 11.74
CA GLY A 250 1.40 -24.47 12.56
C GLY A 250 0.05 -23.88 12.95
N GLY A 251 -1.04 -24.53 12.55
CA GLY A 251 -2.37 -23.95 12.40
C GLY A 251 -3.19 -23.59 13.66
N SER A 252 -4.25 -22.83 13.40
CA SER A 252 -5.48 -22.73 14.19
C SER A 252 -6.57 -22.12 13.29
N GLY A 253 -7.78 -22.71 13.30
CA GLY A 253 -8.88 -22.54 12.32
C GLY A 253 -8.99 -21.18 11.63
N GLU A 254 -8.86 -21.21 10.30
CA GLU A 254 -9.03 -20.05 9.42
C GLU A 254 -10.49 -19.61 9.38
N ASP A 255 -10.74 -18.33 9.64
CA ASP A 255 -12.05 -17.74 9.37
C ASP A 255 -12.33 -17.72 7.84
N LEU A 256 -13.61 -17.75 7.46
CA LEU A 256 -14.05 -17.80 6.06
C LEU A 256 -13.42 -16.69 5.19
N PHE A 257 -13.07 -15.55 5.80
CA PHE A 257 -12.44 -14.42 5.12
C PHE A 257 -10.98 -14.70 4.79
N THR A 258 -10.23 -15.23 5.75
CA THR A 258 -8.85 -15.67 5.58
C THR A 258 -8.77 -16.74 4.50
N LYS A 259 -9.77 -17.64 4.46
CA LYS A 259 -9.94 -18.65 3.42
C LYS A 259 -10.20 -18.05 2.02
N VAL A 260 -11.14 -17.10 1.89
CA VAL A 260 -11.41 -16.40 0.61
C VAL A 260 -10.18 -15.63 0.10
N ILE A 261 -9.42 -15.03 1.03
CA ILE A 261 -8.16 -14.34 0.73
C ILE A 261 -7.09 -15.33 0.25
N GLY A 262 -6.97 -16.50 0.89
CA GLY A 262 -6.01 -17.55 0.50
C GLY A 262 -6.36 -18.23 -0.83
N GLU A 263 -7.64 -18.50 -1.10
CA GLU A 263 -8.07 -19.25 -2.30
C GLU A 263 -8.02 -18.45 -3.62
N THR A 264 -7.86 -17.13 -3.57
CA THR A 264 -8.02 -16.25 -4.74
C THR A 264 -6.72 -15.74 -5.35
N LEU A 265 -5.55 -15.96 -4.73
CA LEU A 265 -4.33 -15.23 -5.08
C LEU A 265 -3.16 -16.14 -5.48
N GLY A 266 -2.66 -15.94 -6.70
CA GLY A 266 -1.48 -16.63 -7.25
C GLY A 266 -0.13 -15.99 -6.94
N PHE A 267 -0.04 -14.94 -6.12
CA PHE A 267 1.22 -14.27 -5.72
C PHE A 267 1.04 -13.62 -4.35
N VAL A 268 2.14 -13.49 -3.55
CA VAL A 268 2.18 -13.25 -2.08
C VAL A 268 0.78 -13.22 -1.51
N GLU A 269 0.34 -14.37 -1.00
CA GLU A 269 -1.01 -14.50 -0.49
C GLU A 269 -1.30 -13.29 0.39
N MET A 270 -2.39 -12.55 0.11
CA MET A 270 -2.70 -11.36 0.91
C MET A 270 -2.84 -11.71 2.39
N SER A 271 -3.10 -12.98 2.73
CA SER A 271 -2.97 -13.56 4.08
C SER A 271 -1.59 -13.29 4.69
N THR A 272 -0.50 -13.45 3.93
CA THR A 272 0.89 -13.17 4.35
C THR A 272 1.11 -11.67 4.56
N ILE A 273 0.60 -10.82 3.66
CA ILE A 273 0.71 -9.36 3.81
C ILE A 273 -0.06 -8.88 5.04
N LEU A 274 -1.29 -9.36 5.25
CA LEU A 274 -2.13 -9.01 6.39
C LEU A 274 -1.57 -9.56 7.71
N GLY A 275 -1.09 -10.81 7.71
CA GLY A 275 -0.41 -11.40 8.87
C GLY A 275 0.89 -10.67 9.19
N THR A 276 1.61 -10.19 8.19
CA THR A 276 2.80 -9.36 8.39
C THR A 276 2.43 -7.98 8.92
N LEU A 277 1.38 -7.33 8.40
CA LEU A 277 0.85 -6.09 8.94
C LEU A 277 0.53 -6.24 10.43
N ASP A 278 -0.24 -7.26 10.81
CA ASP A 278 -0.65 -7.49 12.20
C ASP A 278 0.56 -7.70 13.13
N ARG A 279 1.53 -8.54 12.72
CA ARG A 279 2.77 -8.75 13.50
C ARG A 279 3.59 -7.48 13.63
N THR A 280 3.66 -6.70 12.56
CA THR A 280 4.43 -5.47 12.48
C THR A 280 3.83 -4.36 13.32
N LEU A 281 2.51 -4.24 13.35
CA LEU A 281 1.83 -3.30 14.24
C LEU A 281 2.09 -3.64 15.71
N LYS A 282 2.17 -4.92 16.08
CA LYS A 282 2.50 -5.35 17.45
C LYS A 282 3.97 -5.20 17.83
N HIS A 283 4.89 -5.53 16.93
CA HIS A 283 6.30 -5.78 17.27
C HIS A 283 7.31 -5.05 16.38
N GLY A 284 6.85 -4.39 15.32
CA GLY A 284 7.72 -3.69 14.37
C GLY A 284 8.43 -2.50 14.99
N LYS A 285 9.73 -2.38 14.72
CA LYS A 285 10.52 -1.22 15.15
C LYS A 285 10.27 -0.03 14.20
N ASN A 286 10.35 1.17 14.74
CA ASN A 286 10.22 2.41 13.96
C ASN A 286 11.30 2.48 12.86
N GLY A 287 10.93 2.88 11.64
CA GLY A 287 11.83 2.97 10.49
C GLY A 287 12.15 1.65 9.79
N ASN A 288 11.57 0.53 10.24
CA ASN A 288 11.83 -0.76 9.62
C ASN A 288 11.26 -0.85 8.20
N VAL A 289 11.99 -1.58 7.36
CA VAL A 289 11.53 -2.04 6.04
C VAL A 289 11.39 -3.56 6.13
N ILE A 290 10.21 -4.07 5.82
CA ILE A 290 9.90 -5.49 5.91
C ILE A 290 9.63 -6.02 4.50
N GLU A 291 10.58 -6.80 3.99
CA GLU A 291 10.42 -7.56 2.76
C GLU A 291 9.38 -8.67 2.97
N ILE A 292 8.40 -8.73 2.06
CA ILE A 292 7.39 -9.79 2.05
C ILE A 292 7.53 -10.55 0.74
N LEU A 293 8.15 -11.73 0.83
CA LEU A 293 8.43 -12.59 -0.33
C LEU A 293 7.32 -13.65 -0.48
N PRO A 294 7.01 -14.10 -1.70
CA PRO A 294 6.03 -15.15 -1.90
C PRO A 294 6.61 -16.50 -1.47
N ASP A 295 5.77 -17.37 -0.91
CA ASP A 295 6.17 -18.72 -0.48
C ASP A 295 6.52 -19.65 -1.66
N ARG A 296 6.01 -19.36 -2.87
CA ARG A 296 6.33 -20.06 -4.12
C ARG A 296 6.46 -19.09 -5.29
N VAL A 297 7.39 -19.35 -6.22
CA VAL A 297 7.42 -18.68 -7.53
C VAL A 297 6.29 -19.26 -8.37
N ALA A 298 5.16 -18.58 -8.47
CA ALA A 298 4.18 -18.93 -9.50
C ALA A 298 4.77 -18.51 -10.86
N MET A 299 5.30 -19.45 -11.64
CA MET A 299 5.67 -19.16 -13.05
C MET A 299 4.45 -18.87 -13.93
N SER A 300 3.25 -19.11 -13.41
CA SER A 300 1.99 -18.91 -14.11
C SER A 300 0.91 -18.46 -13.13
N SER A 301 0.67 -17.15 -13.03
CA SER A 301 -0.66 -16.54 -12.78
C SER A 301 -0.53 -15.10 -12.28
N PHE A 302 0.02 -14.21 -13.11
CA PHE A 302 -0.11 -12.77 -12.87
C PHE A 302 -1.61 -12.45 -12.61
N PRO A 303 -1.96 -11.75 -11.52
CA PRO A 303 -3.24 -11.06 -11.39
C PRO A 303 -3.09 -9.63 -11.93
N GLU A 304 -2.27 -9.43 -12.97
CA GLU A 304 -2.21 -8.12 -13.63
C GLU A 304 -3.36 -7.93 -14.61
N THR A 305 -4.09 -8.98 -14.96
CA THR A 305 -5.26 -8.78 -15.80
C THR A 305 -6.36 -8.13 -14.95
N PRO A 306 -6.93 -6.99 -15.40
CA PRO A 306 -8.01 -6.31 -14.70
C PRO A 306 -9.15 -7.25 -14.27
N GLU A 307 -9.39 -8.33 -15.02
CA GLU A 307 -10.42 -9.33 -14.76
C GLU A 307 -10.17 -10.12 -13.47
N LYS A 308 -8.93 -10.55 -13.20
CA LYS A 308 -8.60 -11.30 -11.98
C LYS A 308 -8.66 -10.40 -10.73
N MET A 309 -8.24 -9.14 -10.86
CA MET A 309 -8.38 -8.15 -9.80
C MET A 309 -9.85 -7.86 -9.50
N ALA A 310 -10.68 -7.73 -10.55
CA ALA A 310 -12.12 -7.58 -10.39
C ALA A 310 -12.78 -8.81 -9.74
N GLU A 311 -12.34 -10.03 -10.10
CA GLU A 311 -12.83 -11.26 -9.47
C GLU A 311 -12.49 -11.31 -7.97
N MET A 312 -11.25 -10.96 -7.62
CA MET A 312 -10.83 -10.88 -6.22
C MET A 312 -11.64 -9.84 -5.45
N ASP A 313 -11.76 -8.63 -5.98
CA ASP A 313 -12.52 -7.55 -5.36
C ASP A 313 -13.98 -7.99 -5.14
N ALA A 314 -14.58 -8.68 -6.12
CA ALA A 314 -15.94 -9.22 -6.01
C ALA A 314 -16.07 -10.26 -4.90
N LYS A 315 -15.09 -11.17 -4.75
CA LYS A 315 -15.06 -12.17 -3.68
C LYS A 315 -14.90 -11.52 -2.30
N LEU A 316 -14.01 -10.55 -2.16
CA LEU A 316 -13.80 -9.81 -0.90
C LEU A 316 -15.05 -9.04 -0.48
N ARG A 317 -15.69 -8.36 -1.44
CA ARG A 317 -16.98 -7.69 -1.23
C ARG A 317 -18.03 -8.68 -0.76
N THR A 318 -18.13 -9.85 -1.39
CA THR A 318 -19.07 -10.92 -0.99
C THR A 318 -18.77 -11.45 0.41
N ALA A 319 -17.49 -11.62 0.76
CA ALA A 319 -17.08 -12.07 2.08
C ALA A 319 -17.54 -11.07 3.15
N LEU A 320 -17.29 -9.77 2.96
CA LEU A 320 -17.77 -8.69 3.85
C LEU A 320 -19.28 -8.71 4.08
N CYS A 321 -20.01 -9.25 3.12
CA CYS A 321 -21.45 -9.38 3.11
C CYS A 321 -21.97 -10.69 3.73
N GLY A 322 -21.13 -11.51 4.37
CA GLY A 322 -21.54 -12.78 4.96
C GLY A 322 -21.97 -13.83 3.94
N GLY A 323 -21.47 -13.77 2.70
CA GLY A 323 -21.74 -14.76 1.65
C GLY A 323 -22.99 -14.52 0.80
N GLN A 324 -23.73 -13.43 1.02
CA GLN A 324 -24.84 -13.04 0.14
C GLN A 324 -24.32 -12.40 -1.15
N ARG A 325 -24.78 -12.90 -2.32
CA ARG A 325 -24.46 -12.29 -3.63
C ARG A 325 -25.01 -10.87 -3.69
N ALA A 326 -24.17 -9.91 -4.07
CA ALA A 326 -24.57 -8.53 -4.29
C ALA A 326 -25.67 -8.41 -5.36
N PRO A 327 -26.62 -7.48 -5.23
CA PRO A 327 -27.48 -7.10 -6.35
C PRO A 327 -26.61 -6.47 -7.46
N VAL A 328 -26.89 -6.84 -8.70
CA VAL A 328 -26.23 -6.36 -9.91
C VAL A 328 -26.33 -4.83 -9.96
N ALA A 329 -25.21 -4.16 -10.31
CA ALA A 329 -25.14 -2.71 -10.40
C ALA A 329 -26.25 -2.13 -11.32
N VAL A 330 -26.86 -1.05 -10.86
CA VAL A 330 -27.77 -0.22 -11.65
C VAL A 330 -27.01 0.30 -12.86
N LYS A 331 -27.53 0.05 -14.06
CA LYS A 331 -27.00 0.63 -15.31
C LYS A 331 -26.97 2.15 -15.18
N GLU A 332 -25.84 2.75 -15.54
CA GLU A 332 -25.74 4.18 -15.78
C GLU A 332 -26.77 4.57 -16.86
N GLU A 333 -27.85 5.26 -16.46
CA GLU A 333 -28.57 6.11 -17.38
C GLU A 333 -27.68 7.32 -17.65
N ALA A 334 -27.17 7.38 -18.88
CA ALA A 334 -26.54 8.57 -19.42
C ALA A 334 -27.58 9.70 -19.40
N MET A 335 -27.45 10.64 -18.46
CA MET A 335 -28.05 11.96 -18.60
C MET A 335 -27.19 12.77 -19.56
N ASP A 336 -27.59 12.67 -20.82
CA ASP A 336 -27.34 13.65 -21.86
C ASP A 336 -27.91 15.00 -21.39
N HIS A 337 -27.05 16.00 -21.24
CA HIS A 337 -27.48 17.39 -21.12
C HIS A 337 -26.75 18.20 -22.19
N SER A 338 -27.56 18.55 -23.19
CA SER A 338 -27.43 19.62 -24.17
C SER A 338 -26.95 20.95 -23.60
#